data_AF-A0A396BNZ7-F1
#
_entry.id   AF-A0A396BNZ7-F1
#
_cell.length_a   1.000
_cell.length_b   1.000
_cell.length_c   1.000
_cell.angle_alpha   90.00
_cell.angle_beta   90.00
_cell.angle_gamma   90.00
#
_symmetry.space_group_name_H-M   'P 1'
#
loop_
_entity.id
_entity.type
_entity.pdbx_description
1 polymer ?
#
loop_
_entity_poly.entity_id
_entity_poly.type
_entity_poly.pdbx_seq_one_letter_code
_entity_poly.pdbx_strand_id
1 'polypeptide(L)'
;MEENAMEVIEAKYGIKGPAIVLKLLCKIYKEGYFIRWDEEQCLIFANKAGREVQAEEVQGIIEILFIKGILDRNSYLENGILTSENIQKVWLEATKRRKRELSELPYLIVKT
;
A
#
# COMPACT_ATOMS: atom_id res chain seq x y z
N MET A 1 -9.28 9.41 20.71
CA MET A 1 -9.73 8.54 19.60
C MET A 1 -8.79 8.85 18.46
N GLU A 2 -8.01 7.89 18.00
CA GLU A 2 -7.07 8.15 16.91
C GLU A 2 -7.88 8.37 15.63
N GLU A 3 -7.71 9.52 14.97
CA GLU A 3 -8.47 9.86 13.75
C GLU A 3 -8.24 8.80 12.67
N ASN A 4 -9.30 8.43 11.94
CA ASN A 4 -9.20 7.42 10.90
C ASN A 4 -8.23 7.90 9.80
N ALA A 5 -7.36 7.02 9.31
CA ALA A 5 -6.43 7.36 8.23
C ALA A 5 -7.12 7.99 7.02
N MET A 6 -8.30 7.49 6.65
CA MET A 6 -9.07 8.02 5.51
C MET A 6 -9.61 9.42 5.79
N GLU A 7 -10.05 9.72 7.01
CA GLU A 7 -10.50 11.06 7.41
C GLU A 7 -9.36 12.06 7.34
N VAL A 8 -8.17 11.69 7.83
CA VAL A 8 -6.97 12.54 7.74
C VAL A 8 -6.55 12.78 6.29
N ILE A 9 -6.59 11.73 5.47
CA ILE A 9 -6.24 11.80 4.05
C ILE A 9 -7.25 12.67 3.28
N GLU A 10 -8.54 12.52 3.54
CA GLU A 10 -9.59 13.31 2.91
C GLU A 10 -9.52 14.78 3.35
N ALA A 11 -9.26 15.05 4.63
CA ALA A 11 -9.06 16.42 5.12
C ALA A 11 -7.87 17.12 4.45
N LYS A 12 -6.78 16.38 4.16
CA LYS A 12 -5.55 16.97 3.59
C LYS A 12 -5.56 17.05 2.06
N TYR A 13 -6.11 16.05 1.37
CA TYR A 13 -6.03 15.93 -0.10
C TYR A 13 -7.39 15.99 -0.78
N GLY A 14 -8.48 16.20 -0.03
CA GLY A 14 -9.85 16.17 -0.52
C GLY A 14 -10.31 14.76 -0.90
N ILE A 15 -11.46 14.69 -1.58
CA ILE A 15 -12.12 13.44 -1.97
C ILE A 15 -11.26 12.53 -2.86
N LYS A 16 -10.24 13.08 -3.55
CA LYS A 16 -9.29 12.29 -4.33
C LYS A 16 -8.35 11.45 -3.47
N GLY A 17 -8.09 11.85 -2.22
CA GLY A 17 -7.20 11.15 -1.30
C GLY A 17 -7.61 9.68 -1.08
N PRO A 18 -8.83 9.41 -0.59
CA PRO A 18 -9.34 8.05 -0.44
C PRO A 18 -9.33 7.24 -1.76
N ALA A 19 -9.61 7.89 -2.90
CA ALA A 19 -9.56 7.24 -4.21
C ALA A 19 -8.14 6.81 -4.60
N ILE A 20 -7.12 7.62 -4.28
CA ILE A 20 -5.70 7.28 -4.47
C ILE A 20 -5.31 6.08 -3.60
N VAL A 21 -5.73 6.06 -2.33
CA VAL A 21 -5.49 4.92 -1.42
C VAL A 21 -6.11 3.64 -2.00
N LEU A 22 -7.37 3.70 -2.44
CA LEU A 22 -8.05 2.56 -3.04
C LEU A 22 -7.27 2.03 -4.26
N LYS A 23 -6.83 2.92 -5.16
CA LYS A 23 -6.01 2.53 -6.32
C LYS A 23 -4.67 1.91 -5.92
N LEU A 24 -4.03 2.39 -4.85
CA LEU A 24 -2.78 1.85 -4.34
C LEU A 24 -2.97 0.42 -3.81
N LEU A 25 -4.00 0.21 -2.98
CA LEU A 25 -4.35 -1.11 -2.47
C LEU A 25 -4.72 -2.08 -3.62
N CYS A 26 -5.50 -1.62 -4.61
CA CYS A 26 -5.78 -2.41 -5.81
C CYS A 26 -4.50 -2.81 -6.55
N LYS A 27 -3.52 -1.90 -6.68
CA LYS A 27 -2.22 -2.21 -7.29
C LYS A 27 -1.47 -3.27 -6.47
N ILE A 28 -1.43 -3.13 -5.14
CA ILE A 28 -0.81 -4.12 -4.26
C ILE A 28 -1.42 -5.50 -4.46
N TYR A 29 -2.75 -5.61 -4.37
CA TYR A 29 -3.44 -6.89 -4.50
C TYR A 29 -3.41 -7.48 -5.90
N LYS A 30 -3.25 -6.66 -6.93
CA LYS A 30 -3.05 -7.11 -8.31
C LYS A 30 -1.70 -7.81 -8.47
N GLU A 31 -0.64 -7.27 -7.86
CA GLU A 31 0.72 -7.83 -7.94
C GLU A 31 0.95 -8.96 -6.90
N GLY A 32 0.10 -9.05 -5.88
CA GLY A 32 0.20 -10.05 -4.84
C GLY A 32 -0.18 -9.47 -3.50
N TYR A 33 0.79 -9.38 -2.61
CA TYR A 33 0.64 -8.84 -1.25
C TYR A 33 1.66 -7.73 -0.96
N PHE A 34 2.47 -7.37 -1.96
CA PHE A 34 3.41 -6.26 -1.89
C PHE A 34 3.64 -5.71 -3.29
N ILE A 35 4.21 -4.51 -3.36
CA ILE A 35 4.81 -3.95 -4.57
C ILE A 35 6.16 -3.34 -4.24
N ARG A 36 7.11 -3.38 -5.17
CA ARG A 36 8.28 -2.51 -5.13
C ARG A 36 7.84 -1.06 -5.27
N TRP A 37 8.52 -0.18 -4.55
CA TRP A 37 8.18 1.22 -4.51
C TRP A 37 9.41 2.09 -4.36
N ASP A 38 9.59 3.00 -5.30
CA ASP A 38 10.62 4.02 -5.37
C ASP A 38 10.01 5.30 -5.98
N GLU A 39 10.84 6.32 -6.17
CA GLU A 39 10.42 7.60 -6.74
C GLU A 39 9.84 7.46 -8.16
N GLU A 40 10.41 6.58 -8.98
CA GLU A 40 9.94 6.32 -10.35
C GLU A 40 8.56 5.66 -10.34
N GLN A 41 8.35 4.65 -9.49
CA GLN A 41 7.05 4.02 -9.31
C GLN A 41 6.00 5.00 -8.76
N CYS A 42 6.40 5.91 -7.86
CA CYS A 42 5.52 6.95 -7.34
C CYS A 42 5.03 7.88 -8.46
N LEU A 43 5.95 8.36 -9.31
CA LEU A 43 5.64 9.21 -10.46
C LEU A 43 4.72 8.51 -11.47
N ILE A 44 5.03 7.26 -11.84
CA ILE A 44 4.21 6.46 -12.77
C ILE A 44 2.82 6.21 -12.17
N PHE A 45 2.74 5.92 -10.87
CA PHE A 45 1.48 5.69 -10.19
C PHE A 45 0.62 6.95 -10.12
N ALA A 46 1.21 8.11 -9.81
CA ALA A 46 0.49 9.39 -9.80
C ALA A 46 -0.20 9.65 -11.14
N ASN A 47 0.54 9.52 -12.25
CA ASN A 47 -0.02 9.67 -13.59
C ASN A 47 -1.15 8.66 -13.91
N LYS A 48 -1.07 7.43 -13.39
CA LYS A 48 -2.14 6.41 -13.51
C LYS A 48 -3.32 6.67 -12.57
N ALA A 49 -3.09 7.35 -11.46
CA ALA A 49 -4.11 7.70 -10.48
C ALA A 49 -5.01 8.84 -10.99
N GLY A 50 -4.46 9.78 -11.75
CA GLY A 50 -5.20 10.85 -12.43
C GLY A 50 -4.24 11.90 -12.99
N ARG A 51 -4.67 12.69 -13.98
CA ARG A 51 -3.80 13.74 -14.58
C ARG A 51 -3.48 14.86 -13.58
N GLU A 52 -4.36 15.07 -12.62
CA GLU A 52 -4.30 16.07 -11.57
C GLU A 52 -3.57 15.60 -10.31
N VAL A 53 -3.18 14.32 -10.24
CA VAL A 53 -2.51 13.73 -9.08
C VAL A 53 -1.01 13.96 -9.20
N GLN A 54 -0.43 14.65 -8.22
CA GLN A 54 1.02 14.86 -8.16
C GLN A 54 1.72 13.76 -7.36
N ALA A 55 2.99 13.49 -7.67
CA ALA A 55 3.77 12.46 -6.98
C ALA A 55 3.94 12.80 -5.49
N GLU A 56 4.05 14.09 -5.15
CA GLU A 56 4.17 14.59 -3.78
C GLU A 56 2.90 14.30 -2.96
N GLU A 57 1.72 14.35 -3.60
CA GLU A 57 0.45 13.98 -2.96
C GLU A 57 0.41 12.49 -2.64
N VAL A 58 0.83 11.65 -3.60
CA VAL A 58 0.93 10.19 -3.39
C VAL A 58 1.91 9.88 -2.27
N GLN A 59 3.08 10.49 -2.28
CA GLN A 59 4.09 10.30 -1.24
C GLN A 59 3.56 10.74 0.13
N GLY A 60 2.89 11.88 0.18
CA GLY A 60 2.27 12.39 1.40
C GLY A 60 1.11 11.53 1.91
N ILE A 61 0.40 10.80 1.03
CA ILE A 61 -0.60 9.80 1.42
C ILE A 61 0.08 8.56 1.99
N ILE A 62 1.12 8.05 1.32
CA ILE A 62 1.88 6.87 1.78
C ILE A 62 2.46 7.10 3.17
N GLU A 63 2.98 8.30 3.43
CA GLU A 63 3.49 8.68 4.75
C GLU A 63 2.40 8.59 5.84
N ILE A 64 1.18 9.03 5.55
CA ILE A 64 0.04 8.89 6.48
C ILE A 64 -0.32 7.42 6.68
N LEU A 65 -0.28 6.61 5.62
CA LEU A 65 -0.53 5.17 5.72
C LEU A 65 0.52 4.45 6.56
N PHE A 66 1.79 4.90 6.54
CA PHE A 66 2.82 4.41 7.47
C PHE A 66 2.54 4.85 8.90
N ILE A 67 2.26 6.14 9.14
CA ILE A 67 1.96 6.67 10.49
C ILE A 67 0.77 5.94 11.12
N LYS A 68 -0.26 5.64 10.32
CA LYS A 68 -1.48 4.96 10.76
C LYS A 68 -1.37 3.42 10.75
N GLY A 69 -0.20 2.86 10.45
CA GLY A 69 0.04 1.41 10.46
C GLY A 69 -0.71 0.61 9.40
N ILE A 70 -1.25 1.26 8.35
CA ILE A 70 -1.88 0.58 7.22
C ILE A 70 -0.81 -0.05 6.31
N LEU A 71 0.31 0.66 6.15
CA LEU A 71 1.53 0.17 5.54
C LEU A 71 2.61 0.00 6.62
N ASP A 72 3.44 -1.02 6.45
CA ASP A 72 4.58 -1.27 7.32
C ASP A 72 5.79 -0.48 6.83
N ARG A 73 6.26 0.47 7.65
CA ARG A 73 7.40 1.32 7.29
C ARG A 73 8.71 0.53 7.18
N ASN A 74 8.90 -0.49 8.02
CA ASN A 74 10.15 -1.25 8.03
C ASN A 74 10.32 -2.03 6.73
N SER A 75 9.24 -2.64 6.21
CA SER A 75 9.23 -3.27 4.90
C SER A 75 9.66 -2.31 3.78
N TYR A 76 9.24 -1.05 3.85
CA TYR A 76 9.67 -0.04 2.88
C TYR A 76 11.15 0.34 3.06
N LEU A 77 11.61 0.59 4.28
CA LEU A 77 12.99 1.01 4.54
C LEU A 77 14.02 -0.10 4.24
N GLU A 78 13.70 -1.34 4.60
CA GLU A 78 14.62 -2.47 4.45
C GLU A 78 14.60 -3.04 3.02
N ASN A 79 13.43 -3.05 2.37
CA ASN A 79 13.23 -3.78 1.12
C ASN A 79 12.69 -2.91 -0.02
N GLY A 80 12.37 -1.63 0.19
CA GLY A 80 11.75 -0.79 -0.83
C GLY A 80 10.41 -1.34 -1.32
N ILE A 81 9.59 -1.90 -0.42
CA ILE A 81 8.26 -2.43 -0.75
C ILE A 81 7.15 -1.80 0.08
N LEU A 82 5.96 -1.69 -0.51
CA LEU A 82 4.74 -1.38 0.23
C LEU A 82 3.95 -2.66 0.50
N THR A 83 3.78 -2.97 1.78
CA THR A 83 2.99 -4.09 2.30
C THR A 83 2.63 -3.82 3.77
N SER A 84 1.89 -4.73 4.40
CA SER A 84 1.71 -4.80 5.85
C SER A 84 1.24 -6.20 6.22
N GLU A 85 1.33 -6.56 7.51
CA GLU A 85 0.84 -7.86 7.99
C GLU A 85 -0.64 -8.08 7.62
N ASN A 86 -1.47 -7.03 7.73
CA ASN A 86 -2.88 -7.10 7.38
C ASN A 86 -3.10 -7.31 5.87
N ILE A 87 -2.36 -6.58 5.01
CA ILE A 87 -2.40 -6.78 3.56
C ILE A 87 -2.04 -8.22 3.20
N GLN A 88 -0.99 -8.75 3.81
CA GLN A 88 -0.53 -10.12 3.58
C GLN A 88 -1.58 -11.14 4.02
N LYS A 89 -2.17 -10.99 5.21
CA LYS A 89 -3.26 -11.86 5.70
C LYS A 89 -4.46 -11.85 4.76
N VAL A 90 -4.91 -10.68 4.32
CA VAL A 90 -6.04 -10.54 3.39
C VAL A 90 -5.75 -11.27 2.07
N TRP A 91 -4.55 -11.07 1.52
CA TRP A 91 -4.19 -11.74 0.27
C TRP A 91 -4.04 -13.26 0.44
N LEU A 92 -3.41 -13.73 1.51
CA LEU A 92 -3.25 -15.16 1.80
C LEU A 92 -4.63 -15.82 1.92
N GLU A 93 -5.55 -15.22 2.67
CA GLU A 93 -6.91 -15.71 2.81
C GLU A 93 -7.66 -15.73 1.46
N ALA A 94 -7.58 -14.65 0.69
CA ALA A 94 -8.20 -14.55 -0.63
C ALA A 94 -7.63 -15.56 -1.64
N THR A 95 -6.39 -16.03 -1.43
CA THR A 95 -5.69 -16.92 -2.36
C THR A 95 -5.44 -18.33 -1.82
N LYS A 96 -5.95 -18.67 -0.63
CA LYS A 96 -5.70 -19.94 0.09
C LYS A 96 -5.99 -21.23 -0.68
N ARG A 97 -6.86 -21.17 -1.70
CA ARG A 97 -7.21 -22.33 -2.55
C ARG A 97 -6.22 -22.57 -3.70
N ARG A 98 -5.26 -21.66 -3.93
CA ARG A 98 -4.23 -21.80 -4.96
C ARG A 98 -3.12 -22.69 -4.41
N LYS A 99 -2.70 -23.72 -5.16
CA LYS A 99 -1.53 -24.54 -4.81
C LYS A 99 -0.27 -23.66 -4.84
N ARG A 100 0.31 -23.36 -3.69
CA ARG A 100 1.52 -22.53 -3.53
C ARG A 100 2.27 -22.99 -2.27
N GLU A 101 3.59 -23.06 -2.37
CA GLU A 101 4.47 -23.28 -1.22
C GLU A 101 4.72 -21.94 -0.51
N LEU A 102 4.39 -21.85 0.79
CA LEU A 102 4.57 -20.62 1.56
C LEU A 102 6.05 -20.22 1.69
N SER A 103 6.95 -21.21 1.69
CA SER A 103 8.41 -21.01 1.75
C SER A 103 8.98 -20.27 0.54
N GLU A 104 8.24 -20.20 -0.57
CA GLU A 104 8.65 -19.50 -1.80
C GLU A 104 8.15 -18.04 -1.85
N LEU A 105 7.37 -17.60 -0.87
CA LEU A 105 6.78 -16.26 -0.85
C LEU A 105 7.75 -15.24 -0.21
N PRO A 106 8.34 -14.32 -1.00
CA PRO A 106 9.31 -13.36 -0.49
C PRO A 106 8.66 -12.26 0.37
N TYR A 107 9.38 -11.73 1.34
CA TYR A 107 8.92 -10.59 2.17
C TYR A 107 7.66 -10.86 3.02
N LEU A 108 7.33 -12.13 3.29
CA LEU A 108 6.32 -12.45 4.30
C LEU A 108 6.79 -12.00 5.69
N ILE A 109 5.95 -11.23 6.36
CA ILE A 109 6.13 -10.77 7.75
C ILE A 109 5.06 -11.34 8.69
N VAL A 110 4.03 -12.00 8.15
CA VAL A 110 3.05 -12.74 8.95
C VAL A 110 3.78 -13.89 9.65
N LYS A 111 3.71 -13.92 10.98
CA LYS A 111 4.21 -15.06 11.75
C LYS A 111 3.23 -16.21 11.62
N THR A 112 3.73 -17.36 11.17
CA THR A 112 2.99 -18.64 11.17
C THR A 112 2.88 -19.21 12.58
#